data_AF-A0A804JGQ4-F1
#
_entry.id   AF-A0A804JGQ4-F1
#
_cell.length_a   1.000
_cell.length_b   1.000
_cell.length_c   1.000
_cell.angle_alpha   90.00
_cell.angle_beta   90.00
_cell.angle_gamma   90.00
#
_symmetry.space_group_name_H-M   'P 1'
#
loop_
_entity.id
_entity.type
_entity.pdbx_description
1 polymer ?
#
loop_
_entity_poly.entity_id
_entity_poly.type
_entity_poly.pdbx_seq_one_letter_code
_entity_poly.pdbx_strand_id
1 'polypeptide(L)'
;MASPSRPTRVSSPLLLGLGFLIALIAFALQFYIRKHLRPRLWTVEELSLYNGTEDGLPILLGILGSVFDVTKGKTHYGPGGGYHHFSGRDASRAFVSGNFTGDGLTDSLHGLSTMEVKSVVDWRKFYMERYIFAGKLVGRYYDSQGNPTKYLKGVESKAKRGAQLLEKQKIEEAKIPSCNSKWSEQEGGEVWCETGYPRLVKRPGDIALTGKISQRCACFKEEELGRPGLEVYKDCDYLSKSCRV
;
A
#
# COMPACT_ATOMS: atom_id res chain seq x y z
N MET A 1 41.13 -7.08 72.32
CA MET A 1 39.87 -7.05 71.54
C MET A 1 39.82 -5.72 70.81
N ALA A 2 40.06 -5.73 69.49
CA ALA A 2 40.01 -4.52 68.65
C ALA A 2 38.59 -4.32 68.13
N SER A 3 38.06 -3.10 68.27
CA SER A 3 36.73 -2.71 67.80
C SER A 3 36.79 -2.30 66.32
N PRO A 4 35.87 -2.72 65.44
CA PRO A 4 35.89 -2.31 64.04
C PRO A 4 35.21 -0.94 63.88
N SER A 5 35.90 0.00 63.24
CA SER A 5 35.38 1.31 62.88
C SER A 5 34.34 1.22 61.76
N ARG A 6 33.21 1.92 61.90
CA ARG A 6 32.18 2.06 60.86
C ARG A 6 32.70 2.93 59.70
N PRO A 7 32.47 2.56 58.43
CA PRO A 7 32.80 3.43 57.31
C PRO A 7 31.79 4.58 57.22
N THR A 8 32.30 5.81 57.12
CA THR A 8 31.52 7.02 56.85
C THR A 8 31.10 7.04 55.38
N ARG A 9 29.79 7.05 55.12
CA ARG A 9 29.23 7.12 53.76
C ARG A 9 29.33 8.55 53.25
N VAL A 10 30.42 8.87 52.54
CA VAL A 10 30.59 10.15 51.85
C VAL A 10 29.67 10.15 50.63
N SER A 11 28.56 10.88 50.71
CA SER A 11 27.67 11.12 49.57
C SER A 11 28.27 12.25 48.76
N SER A 12 28.95 11.93 47.65
CA SER A 12 29.67 12.93 46.85
C SER A 12 28.68 13.80 46.06
N PRO A 13 28.58 15.12 46.32
CA PRO A 13 27.65 16.02 45.64
C PRO A 13 27.91 16.12 44.12
N LEU A 14 29.11 15.75 43.67
CA LEU A 14 29.45 15.63 42.25
C LEU A 14 28.58 14.62 41.49
N LEU A 15 28.22 13.50 42.13
CA LEU A 15 27.43 12.44 41.48
C LEU A 15 25.98 12.87 41.25
N LEU A 16 25.42 13.69 42.15
CA LEU A 16 24.08 14.26 42.01
C LEU A 16 24.03 15.33 40.90
N GLY A 17 25.06 16.18 40.80
CA GLY A 17 25.15 17.19 39.74
C GLY A 17 25.29 16.59 38.34
N LEU A 18 26.09 15.52 38.20
CA LEU A 18 26.26 14.82 36.92
C LEU A 18 24.98 14.12 36.46
N GLY A 19 24.24 13.49 37.39
CA GLY A 19 22.94 12.89 37.09
C GLY A 19 21.89 13.90 36.61
N PHE A 20 21.88 15.10 37.20
CA PHE A 20 20.98 16.18 36.78
C PHE A 20 21.35 16.74 35.39
N LEU A 21 22.65 16.91 35.10
CA LEU A 21 23.11 17.37 33.78
C LEU A 21 22.80 16.36 32.68
N ILE A 22 22.99 15.06 32.92
CA ILE A 22 22.62 14.00 31.97
C ILE A 22 21.11 13.99 31.73
N ALA A 23 20.30 14.15 32.78
CA ALA A 23 18.84 14.23 32.64
C ALA A 23 18.40 15.46 31.85
N LEU A 24 19.04 16.62 32.05
CA LEU A 24 18.78 17.84 31.28
C LEU A 24 19.20 17.70 29.81
N ILE A 25 20.36 17.11 29.54
CA ILE A 25 20.82 16.84 28.17
C ILE A 25 19.87 15.83 27.50
N ALA A 26 19.48 14.75 28.18
CA ALA A 26 18.53 13.78 27.66
C ALA A 26 17.16 14.42 27.41
N PHE A 27 16.66 15.27 28.31
CA PHE A 27 15.41 16.00 28.14
C PHE A 27 15.48 17.00 26.98
N ALA A 28 16.57 17.76 26.87
CA ALA A 28 16.80 18.69 25.77
C ALA A 28 16.96 17.95 24.43
N LEU A 29 17.68 16.83 24.41
CA LEU A 29 17.83 15.98 23.23
C LEU A 29 16.49 15.36 22.83
N GLN A 30 15.71 14.85 23.79
CA GLN A 30 14.39 14.27 23.55
C GLN A 30 13.37 15.33 23.12
N PHE A 31 13.47 16.56 23.62
CA PHE A 31 12.68 17.71 23.20
C PHE A 31 13.09 18.19 21.79
N TYR A 32 14.38 18.26 21.51
CA TYR A 32 14.94 18.60 20.19
C TYR A 32 14.52 17.56 19.14
N ILE A 33 14.66 16.28 19.46
CA ILE A 33 14.17 15.14 18.69
C ILE A 33 12.66 15.28 18.47
N ARG A 34 11.84 15.43 19.52
CA ARG A 34 10.38 15.62 19.38
C ARG A 34 9.97 16.82 18.53
N LYS A 35 10.71 17.94 18.61
CA LYS A 35 10.44 19.16 17.85
C LYS A 35 10.81 19.01 16.38
N HIS A 36 11.93 18.33 16.07
CA HIS A 36 12.37 18.06 14.70
C HIS A 36 11.71 16.81 14.06
N LEU A 37 11.03 15.96 14.85
CA LEU A 37 10.31 14.77 14.36
C LEU A 37 8.85 15.03 14.01
N ARG A 38 8.30 16.23 14.22
CA ARG A 38 6.94 16.53 13.75
C ARG A 38 6.98 16.68 12.22
N PRO A 39 6.26 15.83 11.47
CA PRO A 39 6.19 15.98 10.02
C PRO A 39 5.66 17.36 9.66
N ARG A 40 6.21 17.97 8.60
CA ARG A 40 5.66 19.21 8.04
C ARG A 40 4.19 18.99 7.69
N LEU A 41 3.36 19.98 8.01
CA LEU A 41 1.96 20.00 7.60
C LEU A 41 1.84 20.89 6.37
N TRP A 42 1.08 20.43 5.39
CA TRP A 42 0.80 21.11 4.14
C TRP A 42 -0.69 21.43 4.07
N THR A 43 -1.03 22.62 3.58
CA THR A 43 -2.36 22.91 3.06
C THR A 43 -2.46 22.48 1.60
N VAL A 44 -3.69 22.43 1.05
CA VAL A 44 -3.91 22.09 -0.36
C VAL A 44 -3.29 23.16 -1.26
N GLU A 45 -3.45 24.42 -0.89
CA GLU A 45 -2.94 25.58 -1.60
C GLU A 45 -1.41 25.56 -1.63
N GLU A 46 -0.75 25.31 -0.50
CA GLU A 46 0.72 25.19 -0.45
C GLU A 46 1.22 24.01 -1.28
N LEU A 47 0.60 22.83 -1.15
CA LEU A 47 1.02 21.64 -1.89
C LEU A 47 0.92 21.88 -3.42
N SER A 48 -0.08 22.63 -3.87
CA SER A 48 -0.32 22.91 -5.30
C SER A 48 0.82 23.64 -6.01
N LEU A 49 1.64 24.38 -5.26
CA LEU A 49 2.81 25.09 -5.79
C LEU A 49 3.94 24.12 -6.18
N TYR A 50 3.95 22.90 -5.64
CA TYR A 50 5.00 21.90 -5.87
C TYR A 50 4.61 20.88 -6.94
N ASN A 51 4.01 21.37 -8.03
CA ASN A 51 3.54 20.56 -9.15
C ASN A 51 4.66 20.28 -10.20
N GLY A 52 5.83 20.91 -10.06
CA GLY A 52 6.98 20.75 -10.94
C GLY A 52 7.07 21.73 -12.11
N THR A 53 6.20 22.75 -12.19
CA THR A 53 6.30 23.79 -13.23
C THR A 53 7.38 24.84 -12.94
N GLU A 54 7.65 25.10 -11.66
CA GLU A 54 8.67 26.06 -11.24
C GLU A 54 10.03 25.38 -11.08
N ASP A 55 11.03 25.87 -11.81
CA ASP A 55 12.39 25.36 -11.70
C ASP A 55 12.99 25.73 -10.32
N GLY A 56 13.57 24.73 -9.65
CA GLY A 56 14.19 24.87 -8.32
C GLY A 56 13.28 24.46 -7.16
N LEU A 57 11.98 24.26 -7.38
CA LEU A 57 11.10 23.65 -6.37
C LEU A 57 11.10 22.12 -6.51
N PRO A 58 10.98 21.36 -5.38
CA PRO A 58 10.75 19.93 -5.45
C PRO A 58 9.36 19.64 -6.03
N ILE A 59 9.21 18.46 -6.61
CA ILE A 59 7.92 17.94 -7.08
C ILE A 59 7.34 17.11 -5.94
N LEU A 60 6.19 17.52 -5.43
CA LEU A 60 5.52 16.83 -4.32
C LEU A 60 4.28 16.08 -4.81
N LEU A 61 3.96 14.97 -4.17
CA LEU A 61 2.80 14.12 -4.46
C LEU A 61 2.12 13.72 -3.15
N GLY A 62 0.79 13.83 -3.09
CA GLY A 62 -0.04 13.39 -1.98
C GLY A 62 -0.74 12.06 -2.25
N ILE A 63 -0.77 11.18 -1.25
CA ILE A 63 -1.60 9.97 -1.24
C ILE A 63 -2.01 9.60 0.19
N LEU A 64 -3.32 9.49 0.42
CA LEU A 64 -3.96 9.34 1.73
C LEU A 64 -3.46 10.38 2.75
N GLY A 65 -3.25 11.60 2.27
CA GLY A 65 -2.69 12.73 2.99
C GLY A 65 -1.22 12.60 3.36
N SER A 66 -0.51 11.54 2.98
CA SER A 66 0.96 11.49 3.10
C SER A 66 1.58 12.17 1.89
N VAL A 67 2.51 13.10 2.12
CA VAL A 67 3.17 13.89 1.07
C VAL A 67 4.59 13.39 0.87
N PHE A 68 4.96 13.16 -0.38
CA PHE A 68 6.28 12.63 -0.77
C PHE A 68 6.95 13.55 -1.78
N ASP A 69 8.26 13.71 -1.63
CA ASP A 69 9.11 14.34 -2.65
C ASP A 69 9.46 13.30 -3.72
N VAL A 70 8.90 13.53 -4.90
CA VAL A 70 9.05 12.68 -6.09
C VAL A 70 9.99 13.28 -7.14
N THR A 71 10.80 14.28 -6.76
CA THR A 71 11.73 14.98 -7.67
C THR A 71 12.73 14.03 -8.33
N LYS A 72 13.12 12.93 -7.64
CA LYS A 72 13.96 11.86 -8.23
C LYS A 72 13.35 11.26 -9.52
N GLY A 73 12.03 11.31 -9.66
CA GLY A 73 11.28 10.88 -10.84
C GLY A 73 10.80 12.03 -11.73
N LYS A 74 11.53 13.16 -11.82
CA LYS A 74 11.12 14.35 -12.58
C LYS A 74 10.70 14.06 -14.03
N THR A 75 11.28 13.06 -14.70
CA THR A 75 10.86 12.63 -16.05
C THR A 75 9.44 12.07 -16.11
N HIS A 76 8.91 11.55 -15.01
CA HIS A 76 7.57 11.00 -14.92
C HIS A 76 6.56 11.98 -14.33
N TYR A 77 6.96 12.73 -13.29
CA TYR A 77 6.07 13.60 -12.50
C TYR A 77 6.18 15.08 -12.87
N GLY A 78 7.25 15.49 -13.55
CA GLY A 78 7.40 16.86 -14.05
C GLY A 78 6.56 17.13 -15.30
N PRO A 79 6.48 18.39 -15.75
CA PRO A 79 5.75 18.78 -16.94
C PRO A 79 6.13 17.91 -18.16
N GLY A 80 5.12 17.42 -18.89
CA GLY A 80 5.29 16.51 -20.02
C GLY A 80 5.46 15.02 -19.65
N GLY A 81 5.62 14.69 -18.37
CA GLY A 81 5.66 13.32 -17.88
C GLY A 81 4.27 12.69 -17.78
N GLY A 82 4.17 11.37 -18.03
CA GLY A 82 2.89 10.64 -18.02
C GLY A 82 2.16 10.59 -16.67
N TYR A 83 2.85 10.93 -15.57
CA TYR A 83 2.29 10.95 -14.21
C TYR A 83 2.22 12.37 -13.63
N HIS A 84 2.38 13.40 -14.46
CA HIS A 84 2.35 14.79 -14.01
C HIS A 84 1.05 15.19 -13.29
N HIS A 85 -0.08 14.57 -13.65
CA HIS A 85 -1.39 14.82 -13.02
C HIS A 85 -1.44 14.57 -11.50
N PHE A 86 -0.48 13.80 -10.96
CA PHE A 86 -0.38 13.54 -9.53
C PHE A 86 0.39 14.62 -8.75
N SER A 87 1.15 15.47 -9.45
CA SER A 87 2.04 16.44 -8.83
C SER A 87 1.26 17.62 -8.22
N GLY A 88 1.72 18.06 -7.05
CA GLY A 88 1.14 19.16 -6.29
C GLY A 88 -0.25 18.89 -5.70
N ARG A 89 -0.69 17.64 -5.57
CA ARG A 89 -2.02 17.32 -5.02
C ARG A 89 -2.09 15.96 -4.37
N ASP A 90 -3.18 15.71 -3.65
CA ASP A 90 -3.59 14.35 -3.30
C ASP A 90 -4.63 13.84 -4.31
N ALA A 91 -4.23 12.86 -5.12
CA ALA A 91 -5.08 12.19 -6.09
C ALA A 91 -5.23 10.69 -5.76
N SER A 92 -5.45 10.37 -4.48
CA SER A 92 -5.56 9.00 -3.96
C SER A 92 -6.47 8.09 -4.79
N ARG A 93 -7.59 8.59 -5.33
CA ARG A 93 -8.50 7.80 -6.17
C ARG A 93 -7.89 7.38 -7.51
N ALA A 94 -7.07 8.24 -8.11
CA ALA A 94 -6.53 8.03 -9.45
C ALA A 94 -5.58 6.81 -9.50
N PHE A 95 -4.96 6.44 -8.38
CA PHE A 95 -4.07 5.28 -8.25
C PHE A 95 -4.72 3.93 -8.54
N VAL A 96 -6.05 3.83 -8.44
CA VAL A 96 -6.79 2.59 -8.72
C VAL A 96 -7.82 2.74 -9.82
N SER A 97 -8.39 3.94 -9.99
CA SER A 97 -9.38 4.18 -11.05
C SER A 97 -8.75 4.36 -12.43
N GLY A 98 -7.49 4.80 -12.51
CA GLY A 98 -6.85 5.19 -13.78
C GLY A 98 -7.49 6.42 -14.44
N ASN A 99 -8.45 7.09 -13.79
CA ASN A 99 -9.02 8.35 -14.26
C ASN A 99 -8.13 9.51 -13.80
N PHE A 100 -7.36 10.08 -14.73
CA PHE A 100 -6.45 11.21 -14.48
C PHE A 100 -7.07 12.57 -14.85
N THR A 101 -8.39 12.65 -14.94
CA THR A 101 -9.12 13.86 -15.34
C THR A 101 -10.17 14.26 -14.32
N GLY A 102 -10.47 15.55 -14.23
CA GLY A 102 -11.60 16.10 -13.47
C GLY A 102 -11.81 15.49 -12.08
N ASP A 103 -12.90 14.74 -11.94
CA ASP A 103 -13.36 14.08 -10.72
C ASP A 103 -12.48 12.90 -10.26
N GLY A 104 -11.66 12.34 -11.15
CA GLY A 104 -10.70 11.28 -10.85
C GLY A 104 -9.50 11.75 -10.02
N LEU A 105 -9.09 13.01 -10.19
CA LEU A 105 -7.98 13.64 -9.45
C LEU A 105 -8.43 14.16 -8.08
N THR A 106 -8.97 13.26 -7.26
CA THR A 106 -9.50 13.54 -5.93
C THR A 106 -8.87 12.66 -4.86
N ASP A 107 -8.86 13.19 -3.64
CA ASP A 107 -8.45 12.49 -2.43
C ASP A 107 -9.56 11.55 -1.89
N SER A 108 -10.79 11.61 -2.41
CA SER A 108 -11.94 10.85 -1.91
C SER A 108 -11.93 9.39 -2.38
N LEU A 109 -12.09 8.45 -1.45
CA LEU A 109 -12.22 7.00 -1.73
C LEU A 109 -13.68 6.49 -1.68
N HIS A 110 -14.65 7.40 -1.69
CA HIS A 110 -16.06 7.02 -1.63
C HIS A 110 -16.44 6.06 -2.77
N GLY A 111 -17.21 5.01 -2.48
CA GLY A 111 -17.62 4.02 -3.49
C GLY A 111 -16.54 3.02 -3.91
N LEU A 112 -15.26 3.19 -3.55
CA LEU A 112 -14.24 2.18 -3.81
C LEU A 112 -14.50 0.91 -3.00
N SER A 113 -14.21 -0.25 -3.59
CA SER A 113 -14.27 -1.56 -2.96
C SER A 113 -13.21 -1.72 -1.86
N THR A 114 -13.31 -2.81 -1.11
CA THR A 114 -12.30 -3.13 -0.08
C THR A 114 -10.93 -3.43 -0.69
N MET A 115 -10.89 -4.04 -1.88
CA MET A 115 -9.63 -4.34 -2.57
C MET A 115 -8.99 -3.07 -3.14
N GLU A 116 -9.77 -2.18 -3.75
CA GLU A 116 -9.26 -0.89 -4.23
C GLU A 116 -8.67 -0.07 -3.09
N VAL A 117 -9.37 0.05 -1.96
CA VAL A 117 -8.83 0.78 -0.80
C VAL A 117 -7.54 0.16 -0.28
N LYS A 118 -7.43 -1.17 -0.27
CA LYS A 118 -6.17 -1.86 0.05
C LYS A 118 -5.07 -1.46 -0.94
N SER A 119 -5.33 -1.47 -2.23
CA SER A 119 -4.35 -1.09 -3.25
C SER A 119 -3.88 0.36 -3.11
N VAL A 120 -4.75 1.31 -2.75
CA VAL A 120 -4.33 2.69 -2.47
C VAL A 120 -3.39 2.76 -1.25
N VAL A 121 -3.68 1.98 -0.19
CA VAL A 121 -2.80 1.89 0.99
C VAL A 121 -1.44 1.26 0.63
N ASP A 122 -1.43 0.25 -0.24
CA ASP A 122 -0.20 -0.37 -0.75
C ASP A 122 0.63 0.62 -1.59
N TRP A 123 -0.03 1.44 -2.42
CA TRP A 123 0.63 2.54 -3.14
C TRP A 123 1.29 3.53 -2.18
N ARG A 124 0.60 3.96 -1.12
CA ARG A 124 1.22 4.83 -0.11
C ARG A 124 2.44 4.16 0.53
N LYS A 125 2.37 2.85 0.82
CA LYS A 125 3.50 2.09 1.35
C LYS A 125 4.68 2.08 0.37
N PHE A 126 4.41 1.84 -0.92
CA PHE A 126 5.43 1.95 -1.96
C PHE A 126 6.12 3.32 -1.96
N TYR A 127 5.36 4.42 -1.88
CA TYR A 127 5.96 5.76 -1.82
C TYR A 127 6.79 5.98 -0.56
N MET A 128 6.34 5.47 0.58
CA MET A 128 7.09 5.51 1.84
C MET A 128 8.45 4.80 1.74
N GLU A 129 8.54 3.71 0.96
CA GLU A 129 9.77 2.94 0.79
C GLU A 129 10.70 3.51 -0.29
N ARG A 130 10.15 4.22 -1.28
CA ARG A 130 10.88 4.63 -2.50
C ARG A 130 11.23 6.11 -2.58
N TYR A 131 10.49 6.96 -1.85
CA TYR A 131 10.59 8.41 -1.94
C TYR A 131 10.76 9.04 -0.56
N ILE A 132 11.17 10.32 -0.55
CA ILE A 132 11.39 11.05 0.69
C ILE A 132 10.04 11.49 1.23
N PHE A 133 9.72 11.10 2.47
CA PHE A 133 8.52 11.56 3.16
C PHE A 133 8.65 13.06 3.51
N ALA A 134 7.85 13.89 2.85
CA ALA A 134 7.91 15.35 2.94
C ALA A 134 6.88 15.94 3.92
N GLY A 135 5.96 15.12 4.45
CA GLY A 135 5.03 15.55 5.48
C GLY A 135 3.61 15.01 5.32
N LYS A 136 2.64 15.72 5.88
CA LYS A 136 1.22 15.36 5.85
C LYS A 136 0.38 16.52 5.32
N LEU A 137 -0.60 16.20 4.49
CA LEU A 137 -1.61 17.13 3.99
C LEU A 137 -2.75 17.22 5.01
N VAL A 138 -3.01 18.43 5.48
CA VAL A 138 -4.15 18.75 6.35
C VAL A 138 -5.44 18.65 5.55
N GLY A 139 -6.43 17.94 6.09
CA GLY A 139 -7.72 17.76 5.44
C GLY A 139 -8.38 16.43 5.81
N ARG A 140 -8.76 15.64 4.79
CA ARG A 140 -9.55 14.42 4.97
C ARG A 140 -8.86 13.38 5.85
N TYR A 141 -7.55 13.22 5.70
CA TYR A 141 -6.79 12.13 6.32
C TYR A 141 -6.08 12.53 7.61
N TYR A 142 -5.64 13.79 7.72
CA TYR A 142 -4.98 14.34 8.89
C TYR A 142 -5.62 15.66 9.32
N ASP A 143 -5.78 15.87 10.63
CA ASP A 143 -6.29 17.13 11.17
C ASP A 143 -5.22 18.25 11.13
N SER A 144 -5.59 19.45 11.59
CA SER A 144 -4.70 20.61 11.66
C SER A 144 -3.48 20.43 12.57
N GLN A 145 -3.45 19.39 13.39
CA GLN A 145 -2.32 19.02 14.25
C GLN A 145 -1.53 17.83 13.67
N GLY A 146 -1.91 17.32 12.51
CA GLY A 146 -1.28 16.18 11.85
C GLY A 146 -1.67 14.82 12.42
N ASN A 147 -2.72 14.74 13.24
CA ASN A 147 -3.21 13.49 13.78
C ASN A 147 -4.13 12.77 12.77
N PRO A 148 -4.09 11.42 12.70
CA PRO A 148 -5.00 10.66 11.85
C PRO A 148 -6.47 10.90 12.18
N THR A 149 -7.26 11.27 11.16
CA THR A 149 -8.72 11.44 11.32
C THR A 149 -9.42 10.09 11.48
N LYS A 150 -10.71 10.13 11.87
CA LYS A 150 -11.58 8.95 11.85
C LYS A 150 -11.68 8.35 10.44
N TYR A 151 -11.65 9.20 9.41
CA TYR A 151 -11.70 8.74 8.02
C TYR A 151 -10.46 7.92 7.66
N LEU A 152 -9.25 8.42 7.96
CA LEU A 152 -8.02 7.66 7.72
C LEU A 152 -8.03 6.32 8.47
N LYS A 153 -8.42 6.31 9.75
CA LYS A 153 -8.55 5.05 10.52
C LYS A 153 -9.52 4.06 9.86
N GLY A 154 -10.64 4.55 9.31
CA GLY A 154 -11.59 3.75 8.54
C GLY A 154 -10.97 3.17 7.27
N VAL A 155 -10.18 3.96 6.55
CA VAL A 155 -9.41 3.52 5.38
C VAL A 155 -8.42 2.41 5.74
N GLU A 156 -7.63 2.58 6.80
CA GLU A 156 -6.71 1.53 7.28
C GLU A 156 -7.44 0.24 7.65
N SER A 157 -8.56 0.36 8.37
CA SER A 157 -9.37 -0.81 8.76
C SER A 157 -9.95 -1.52 7.54
N LYS A 158 -10.42 -0.77 6.53
CA LYS A 158 -10.95 -1.33 5.29
C LYS A 158 -9.84 -2.03 4.49
N ALA A 159 -8.66 -1.41 4.37
CA ALA A 159 -7.50 -2.02 3.74
C ALA A 159 -7.05 -3.30 4.45
N LYS A 160 -7.01 -3.31 5.80
CA LYS A 160 -6.70 -4.51 6.59
C LYS A 160 -7.69 -5.65 6.32
N ARG A 161 -9.00 -5.36 6.28
CA ARG A 161 -10.01 -6.33 5.88
C ARG A 161 -9.77 -6.83 4.46
N GLY A 162 -9.36 -5.95 3.55
CA GLY A 162 -8.99 -6.30 2.18
C GLY A 162 -7.84 -7.30 2.14
N ALA A 163 -6.79 -7.06 2.93
CA ALA A 163 -5.65 -7.96 3.02
C ALA A 163 -6.05 -9.35 3.57
N GLN A 164 -6.90 -9.38 4.59
CA GLN A 164 -7.40 -10.65 5.16
C GLN A 164 -8.24 -11.46 4.16
N LEU A 165 -9.11 -10.79 3.40
CA LEU A 165 -9.91 -11.44 2.36
C LEU A 165 -9.04 -11.99 1.23
N LEU A 166 -8.04 -11.22 0.79
CA LEU A 166 -7.10 -11.67 -0.24
C LEU A 166 -6.27 -12.86 0.23
N GLU A 167 -5.81 -12.84 1.48
CA GLU A 167 -5.07 -13.96 2.07
C GLU A 167 -5.93 -15.21 2.18
N LYS A 168 -7.17 -15.07 2.66
CA LYS A 168 -8.14 -16.17 2.67
C LYS A 168 -8.37 -16.73 1.27
N GLN A 169 -8.55 -15.86 0.27
CA GLN A 169 -8.71 -16.29 -1.12
C GLN A 169 -7.49 -17.09 -1.60
N LYS A 170 -6.27 -16.61 -1.34
CA LYS A 170 -5.03 -17.33 -1.70
C LYS A 170 -4.96 -18.71 -1.05
N ILE A 171 -5.29 -18.82 0.23
CA ILE A 171 -5.30 -20.09 0.96
C ILE A 171 -6.32 -21.07 0.35
N GLU A 172 -7.53 -20.61 0.01
CA GLU A 172 -8.53 -21.46 -0.64
C GLU A 172 -8.12 -21.84 -2.08
N GLU A 173 -7.52 -20.92 -2.83
CA GLU A 173 -7.02 -21.20 -4.18
C GLU A 173 -5.88 -22.21 -4.18
N ALA A 174 -4.98 -22.15 -3.20
CA ALA A 174 -3.86 -23.08 -3.05
C ALA A 174 -4.28 -24.52 -2.76
N LYS A 175 -5.51 -24.76 -2.28
CA LYS A 175 -6.07 -26.12 -2.11
C LYS A 175 -6.37 -26.81 -3.44
N ILE A 176 -6.50 -26.06 -4.53
CA ILE A 176 -6.87 -26.58 -5.86
C ILE A 176 -5.70 -26.34 -6.82
N PRO A 177 -5.04 -27.39 -7.33
CA PRO A 177 -3.88 -27.26 -8.22
C PRO A 177 -4.20 -26.39 -9.44
N SER A 178 -3.26 -25.53 -9.82
CA SER A 178 -3.31 -24.81 -11.09
C SER A 178 -3.06 -25.77 -12.26
N CYS A 179 -3.62 -25.46 -13.43
CA CYS A 179 -3.26 -26.17 -14.65
C CYS A 179 -1.80 -25.88 -15.04
N ASN A 180 -1.18 -26.84 -15.71
CA ASN A 180 0.02 -26.57 -16.50
C ASN A 180 -0.37 -25.77 -17.74
N SER A 181 0.57 -24.99 -18.28
CA SER A 181 0.35 -24.20 -19.49
C SER A 181 1.60 -24.13 -20.34
N LYS A 182 1.43 -24.15 -21.66
CA LYS A 182 2.48 -23.87 -22.63
C LYS A 182 1.94 -22.91 -23.70
N TRP A 183 2.82 -22.13 -24.29
CA TRP A 183 2.47 -21.22 -25.38
C TRP A 183 3.56 -21.20 -26.43
N SER A 184 3.17 -21.18 -27.70
CA SER A 184 4.06 -20.88 -28.82
C SER A 184 3.34 -20.00 -29.84
N GLU A 185 4.10 -19.26 -30.64
CA GLU A 185 3.55 -18.37 -31.67
C GLU A 185 2.77 -19.15 -32.75
N GLN A 186 3.20 -20.38 -33.05
CA GLN A 186 2.64 -21.22 -34.11
C GLN A 186 1.42 -22.02 -33.65
N GLU A 187 1.39 -22.48 -32.40
CA GLU A 187 0.37 -23.40 -31.91
C GLU A 187 -0.60 -22.75 -30.90
N GLY A 188 -0.38 -21.49 -30.53
CA GLY A 188 -1.17 -20.80 -29.53
C GLY A 188 -0.93 -21.34 -28.12
N GLY A 189 -1.89 -21.09 -27.22
CA GLY A 189 -1.83 -21.58 -25.85
C GLY A 189 -2.42 -22.97 -25.71
N GLU A 190 -1.89 -23.75 -24.78
CA GLU A 190 -2.50 -25.00 -24.31
C GLU A 190 -2.38 -25.09 -22.79
N VAL A 191 -3.43 -25.59 -22.14
CA VAL A 191 -3.46 -25.88 -20.71
C VAL A 191 -3.85 -27.32 -20.47
N TRP A 192 -3.23 -27.99 -19.49
CA TRP A 192 -3.54 -29.38 -19.15
C TRP A 192 -3.38 -29.64 -17.66
N CYS A 193 -3.91 -30.79 -17.23
CA CYS A 193 -3.78 -31.29 -15.87
C CYS A 193 -3.10 -32.65 -15.87
N GLU A 194 -2.04 -32.83 -15.07
CA GLU A 194 -1.43 -34.16 -14.85
C GLU A 194 -2.43 -35.12 -14.22
N THR A 195 -3.27 -34.60 -13.32
CA THR A 195 -4.35 -35.34 -12.67
C THR A 195 -5.62 -34.48 -12.69
N GLY A 196 -6.70 -35.04 -13.24
CA GLY A 196 -7.98 -34.36 -13.37
C GLY A 196 -8.17 -33.63 -14.70
N TYR A 197 -9.07 -32.66 -14.70
CA TYR A 197 -9.56 -31.97 -15.89
C TYR A 197 -9.46 -30.44 -15.70
N PRO A 198 -8.95 -29.68 -16.70
CA PRO A 198 -8.87 -28.23 -16.64
C PRO A 198 -10.26 -27.58 -16.54
N ARG A 199 -10.43 -26.64 -15.60
CA ARG A 199 -11.61 -25.76 -15.50
C ARG A 199 -11.22 -24.31 -15.27
N LEU A 200 -11.97 -23.41 -15.88
CA LEU A 200 -11.93 -21.99 -15.63
C LEU A 200 -12.72 -21.67 -14.36
N VAL A 201 -12.05 -21.05 -13.40
CA VAL A 201 -12.62 -20.63 -12.12
C VAL A 201 -12.50 -19.12 -12.00
N LYS A 202 -13.62 -18.45 -11.70
CA LYS A 202 -13.64 -16.98 -11.49
C LYS A 202 -12.84 -16.63 -10.25
N ARG A 203 -12.11 -15.51 -10.31
CA ARG A 203 -11.44 -14.88 -9.17
C ARG A 203 -12.24 -13.64 -8.76
N PRO A 204 -13.10 -13.75 -7.73
CA PRO A 204 -13.97 -12.64 -7.34
C PRO A 204 -13.21 -11.39 -6.91
N GLY A 205 -11.98 -11.55 -6.38
CA GLY A 205 -11.11 -10.46 -5.94
C GLY A 205 -10.72 -9.48 -7.06
N ASP A 206 -10.68 -9.92 -8.32
CA ASP A 206 -10.19 -9.10 -9.44
C ASP A 206 -11.25 -8.15 -10.00
N ILE A 207 -12.54 -8.46 -9.79
CA ILE A 207 -13.67 -7.56 -10.11
C ILE A 207 -13.53 -6.26 -9.35
N ALA A 208 -13.17 -6.37 -8.07
CA ALA A 208 -13.04 -5.26 -7.16
C ALA A 208 -11.88 -4.32 -7.54
N LEU A 209 -10.89 -4.78 -8.31
CA LEU A 209 -9.70 -4.00 -8.68
C LEU A 209 -9.72 -3.49 -10.12
N THR A 210 -10.35 -4.23 -11.04
CA THR A 210 -10.27 -3.95 -12.49
C THR A 210 -11.62 -3.70 -13.13
N GLY A 211 -12.71 -3.89 -12.37
CA GLY A 211 -14.07 -3.96 -12.90
C GLY A 211 -14.32 -5.19 -13.79
N LYS A 212 -13.31 -6.05 -13.98
CA LYS A 212 -13.37 -7.23 -14.85
C LYS A 212 -13.28 -8.49 -14.01
N ILE A 213 -14.11 -9.47 -14.36
CA ILE A 213 -13.99 -10.83 -13.83
C ILE A 213 -12.74 -11.44 -14.46
N SER A 214 -11.73 -11.72 -13.65
CA SER A 214 -10.64 -12.57 -14.10
C SER A 214 -10.94 -14.03 -13.79
N GLN A 215 -10.39 -14.93 -14.60
CA GLN A 215 -10.47 -16.37 -14.39
C GLN A 215 -9.07 -16.94 -14.19
N ARG A 216 -8.98 -18.11 -13.58
CA ARG A 216 -7.78 -18.94 -13.52
C ARG A 216 -8.12 -20.35 -13.98
N CYS A 217 -7.13 -21.06 -14.51
CA CYS A 217 -7.24 -22.49 -14.75
C CYS A 217 -6.92 -23.26 -13.46
N ALA A 218 -7.75 -24.25 -13.12
CA ALA A 218 -7.50 -25.17 -12.03
C ALA A 218 -7.90 -26.60 -12.40
N CYS A 219 -7.22 -27.58 -11.81
CA CYS A 219 -7.44 -29.00 -12.06
C CYS A 219 -8.43 -29.59 -11.06
N PHE A 220 -9.48 -30.23 -11.57
CA PHE A 220 -10.52 -30.88 -10.77
C PHE A 220 -10.62 -32.36 -11.10
N LYS A 221 -10.97 -33.18 -10.11
CA LYS A 221 -11.31 -34.58 -10.35
C LYS A 221 -12.68 -34.70 -11.00
N GLU A 222 -12.96 -35.86 -11.57
CA GLU A 222 -14.21 -36.12 -12.31
C GLU A 222 -15.46 -35.87 -11.44
N GLU A 223 -15.42 -36.33 -10.19
CA GLU A 223 -16.49 -36.16 -9.20
C GLU A 223 -16.73 -34.70 -8.80
N GLU A 224 -15.79 -33.79 -9.08
CA GLU A 224 -15.86 -32.38 -8.73
C GLU A 224 -16.35 -31.50 -9.89
N LEU A 225 -16.46 -32.04 -11.11
CA LEU A 225 -16.77 -31.26 -12.33
C LEU A 225 -18.20 -30.67 -12.34
N GLY A 226 -19.09 -31.19 -11.49
CA GLY A 226 -20.45 -30.66 -11.28
C GLY A 226 -20.53 -29.46 -10.34
N ARG A 227 -19.42 -28.99 -9.75
CA ARG A 227 -19.43 -27.83 -8.85
C ARG A 227 -19.85 -26.55 -9.58
N PRO A 228 -20.66 -25.67 -8.95
CA PRO A 228 -21.06 -24.41 -9.56
C PRO A 228 -19.86 -23.49 -9.77
N GLY A 229 -19.87 -22.73 -10.87
CA GLY A 229 -18.84 -21.74 -11.19
C GLY A 229 -17.59 -22.31 -11.86
N LEU A 230 -17.59 -23.59 -12.25
CA LEU A 230 -16.59 -24.19 -13.14
C LEU A 230 -17.04 -24.03 -14.58
N GLU A 231 -16.18 -23.43 -15.41
CA GLU A 231 -16.42 -23.25 -16.84
C GLU A 231 -15.41 -24.08 -17.66
N VAL A 232 -15.84 -24.61 -18.80
CA VAL A 232 -14.97 -25.31 -19.75
C VAL A 232 -14.42 -24.30 -20.75
N TYR A 233 -13.19 -24.52 -21.22
CA TYR A 233 -12.64 -23.71 -22.29
C TYR A 233 -13.50 -23.81 -23.55
N LYS A 234 -13.60 -22.70 -24.28
CA LYS A 234 -14.32 -22.66 -25.55
C LYS A 234 -13.75 -23.74 -26.49
N ASP A 235 -14.64 -24.50 -27.13
CA ASP A 235 -14.28 -25.57 -28.08
C ASP A 235 -13.47 -26.73 -27.47
N CYS A 236 -13.42 -26.86 -26.14
CA CYS A 236 -12.80 -27.99 -25.45
C CYS A 236 -13.85 -29.02 -24.99
N ASP A 237 -13.54 -30.32 -25.15
CA ASP A 237 -14.41 -31.39 -24.66
C ASP A 237 -14.48 -31.40 -23.12
N TYR A 238 -15.66 -31.72 -22.58
CA TYR A 238 -15.91 -31.70 -21.14
C TYR A 238 -14.96 -32.62 -20.36
N LEU A 239 -14.61 -33.79 -20.90
CA LEU A 239 -13.68 -34.74 -20.29
C LEU A 239 -12.28 -34.67 -20.91
N SER A 240 -11.94 -33.57 -21.59
CA SER A 240 -10.57 -33.39 -22.07
C SER A 240 -9.61 -33.11 -20.92
N LYS A 241 -8.46 -33.78 -20.94
CA LYS A 241 -7.34 -33.52 -20.01
C LYS A 241 -6.46 -32.35 -20.46
N SER A 242 -6.63 -31.89 -21.70
CA SER A 242 -5.92 -30.74 -22.29
C SER A 242 -6.85 -29.87 -23.12
N CYS A 243 -6.71 -28.55 -23.03
CA CYS A 243 -7.52 -27.57 -23.77
C CYS A 243 -6.63 -26.53 -24.45
N ARG A 244 -6.95 -26.16 -25.69
CA ARG A 244 -6.36 -25.01 -26.38
C ARG A 244 -6.95 -23.70 -25.84
N VAL A 245 -6.13 -22.65 -25.77
CA VAL A 245 -6.50 -21.33 -25.20
C VAL A 245 -6.07 -20.17 -26.06
#